data_AF-A0A7C1NKI7-F1
#
_entry.id   AF-A0A7C1NKI7-F1
#
_cell.length_a   1.000
_cell.length_b   1.000
_cell.length_c   1.000
_cell.angle_alpha   90.00
_cell.angle_beta   90.00
_cell.angle_gamma   90.00
#
_symmetry.space_group_name_H-M   'P 1'
#
loop_
_entity.id
_entity.type
_entity.pdbx_description
1 polymer ?
#
loop_
_entity_poly.entity_id
_entity_poly.type
_entity_poly.pdbx_seq_one_letter_code
_entity_poly.pdbx_strand_id
1 'polypeptide(L)' 'MRGYDGGKKIKGRKRHIVVDSQGNLLGVQVTGADVSDARGASAVLEAVLGRYRWVCVW' A
#
# COMPACT_ATOMS: atom_id res chain seq x y z
N MET A 1 -4.62 -5.09 12.80
CA MET A 1 -4.76 -6.51 12.39
C MET A 1 -3.39 -7.10 12.03
N ARG A 2 -3.21 -8.43 12.13
CA ARG A 2 -2.03 -9.18 11.65
C ARG A 2 -2.55 -10.35 10.82
N GLY A 3 -1.97 -10.53 9.63
CA GLY A 3 -2.30 -11.61 8.69
C GLY A 3 -1.26 -12.71 8.69
N TYR A 4 -1.55 -13.85 8.07
CA TYR A 4 -0.59 -14.91 7.84
C TYR A 4 -0.19 -14.98 6.37
N ASP A 5 1.10 -14.87 6.10
CA ASP A 5 1.66 -15.08 4.77
C ASP A 5 2.01 -16.56 4.63
N GLY A 6 1.27 -17.28 3.77
CA GLY A 6 1.48 -18.72 3.55
C GLY A 6 2.78 -19.05 2.79
N GLY A 7 3.30 -18.11 1.98
CA GLY A 7 4.56 -18.30 1.27
C GLY A 7 5.76 -18.19 2.21
N LYS A 8 5.75 -17.21 3.10
CA LYS A 8 6.80 -17.01 4.13
C LYS A 8 6.55 -17.78 5.41
N LYS A 9 5.34 -18.32 5.60
CA LYS A 9 4.86 -18.99 6.81
C LYS A 9 4.96 -18.15 8.09
N ILE A 10 4.77 -16.84 7.98
CA ILE A 10 4.87 -15.89 9.10
C ILE A 10 3.59 -15.09 9.31
N LYS A 11 3.33 -14.71 10.57
CA LYS A 11 2.29 -13.73 10.91
C LYS A 11 2.88 -12.33 10.87
N GLY A 12 2.24 -11.41 10.15
CA GLY A 12 2.78 -10.08 9.96
C GLY A 12 1.80 -9.03 9.48
N ARG A 13 2.36 -7.88 9.13
CA ARG A 13 1.69 -6.77 8.46
C ARG A 13 2.51 -6.39 7.22
N LYS A 14 1.83 -5.89 6.21
CA LYS A 14 2.45 -5.27 5.03
C LYS A 14 2.18 -3.78 5.05
N ARG A 15 3.11 -2.99 4.51
CA ARG A 15 2.98 -1.54 4.35
C ARG A 15 3.06 -1.25 2.86
N HIS A 16 1.98 -0.69 2.31
CA HIS A 16 1.91 -0.21 0.94
C HIS A 16 2.14 1.30 0.99
N ILE A 17 3.20 1.77 0.35
CA ILE A 17 3.67 3.15 0.46
C ILE A 17 3.69 3.74 -0.96
N VAL A 18 3.04 4.88 -1.12
CA VAL A 18 3.10 5.68 -2.34
C VAL A 18 4.03 6.85 -2.07
N VAL A 19 5.02 7.03 -2.94
CA VAL A 19 5.96 8.15 -2.92
C VAL A 19 5.96 8.86 -4.26
N ASP A 20 6.35 10.13 -4.28
CA ASP A 20 6.66 10.83 -5.53
C ASP A 20 8.08 10.49 -6.04
N SER A 21 8.46 11.09 -7.18
CA SER A 21 9.78 10.88 -7.80
C SER A 21 10.95 11.39 -6.97
N GLN A 22 10.70 12.28 -6.01
CA GLN A 22 11.70 12.81 -5.07
C GLN A 22 11.74 12.01 -3.76
N GLY A 23 10.87 11.01 -3.60
CA GLY A 23 10.76 10.19 -2.40
C GLY A 23 9.87 10.77 -1.31
N ASN A 24 9.08 11.82 -1.59
CA ASN A 24 8.14 12.37 -0.61
C ASN A 24 6.96 11.42 -0.41
N LEU A 25 6.53 11.26 0.84
CA LEU A 25 5.46 10.35 1.22
C LEU A 25 4.08 10.92 0.82
N LEU A 26 3.36 10.23 -0.06
CA LEU A 26 2.01 10.63 -0.50
C LEU A 26 0.91 9.85 0.23
N GLY A 27 1.17 8.59 0.60
CA GLY A 27 0.18 7.76 1.29
C GLY A 27 0.77 6.46 1.82
N VAL A 28 0.22 5.98 2.93
CA VAL A 28 0.59 4.70 3.55
C VAL A 28 -0.66 3.93 3.93
N GLN A 29 -0.77 2.70 3.44
CA GLN A 29 -1.79 1.75 3.88
C GLN A 29 -1.12 0.56 4.55
N VAL A 30 -1.54 0.24 5.77
CA VAL A 30 -1.08 -0.96 6.48
C VAL A 30 -2.15 -2.03 6.40
N THR A 31 -1.77 -3.23 5.96
CA THR A 31 -2.66 -4.39 5.85
C THR A 31 -2.10 -5.59 6.61
N GLY A 32 -2.93 -6.62 6.79
CA GLY A 32 -2.43 -7.94 7.18
C GLY A 32 -1.48 -8.52 6.11
N ALA A 33 -0.59 -9.43 6.52
CA ALA A 33 0.33 -10.10 5.60
C ALA A 33 -0.36 -11.08 4.63
N ASP A 34 -1.61 -11.43 4.90
CA ASP A 34 -2.49 -12.23 4.04
C ASP A 34 -3.02 -11.43 2.83
N VAL A 35 -2.95 -10.10 2.87
CA VAL A 35 -3.40 -9.25 1.77
C VAL A 35 -2.37 -9.26 0.63
N SER A 36 -2.85 -9.49 -0.59
CA SER A 36 -2.04 -9.41 -1.81
C SER A 36 -1.56 -7.97 -2.05
N ASP A 37 -0.34 -7.83 -2.55
CA ASP A 37 0.29 -6.54 -2.80
C ASP A 37 -0.49 -5.75 -3.87
N ALA A 38 -1.11 -6.42 -4.85
CA ALA A 38 -1.97 -5.77 -5.84
C ALA A 38 -3.20 -5.09 -5.18
N ARG A 39 -3.88 -5.79 -4.26
CA ARG A 39 -5.03 -5.22 -3.53
C ARG A 39 -4.60 -4.09 -2.60
N GLY A 40 -3.46 -4.24 -1.94
CA GLY A 40 -2.88 -3.21 -1.08
C GLY A 40 -2.48 -1.96 -1.85
N ALA A 41 -1.88 -2.14 -3.04
CA ALA A 41 -1.49 -1.07 -3.95
C ALA A 41 -2.71 -0.32 -4.49
N SER A 42 -3.76 -1.03 -4.96
CA SER A 42 -5.01 -0.38 -5.41
C SER A 42 -5.63 0.47 -4.30
N ALA A 43 -5.72 -0.07 -3.08
CA ALA A 43 -6.33 0.64 -1.97
C ALA A 43 -5.57 1.93 -1.58
N VAL A 44 -4.24 1.88 -1.52
CA VAL A 44 -3.44 3.08 -1.21
C VAL A 44 -3.46 4.08 -2.37
N LEU A 45 -3.48 3.61 -3.61
CA LEU A 45 -3.50 4.49 -4.78
C LEU A 45 -4.85 5.22 -4.91
N GLU A 46 -5.97 4.53 -4.71
CA GLU A 46 -7.31 5.15 -4.66
C GLU A 46 -7.37 6.25 -3.58
N ALA A 47 -6.82 5.99 -2.40
CA ALA A 47 -6.75 6.97 -1.33
C ALA A 47 -5.90 8.20 -1.70
N VAL A 48 -4.75 7.99 -2.35
CA VAL A 48 -3.86 9.08 -2.81
C VAL A 48 -4.54 9.90 -3.91
N LEU A 49 -5.16 9.27 -4.91
CA LEU A 49 -5.83 9.97 -6.01
C LEU A 49 -7.07 10.74 -5.53
N GLY A 50 -7.78 10.23 -4.53
CA GLY A 50 -8.86 10.96 -3.85
C GLY A 50 -8.37 12.19 -3.07
N ARG A 51 -7.15 12.14 -2.51
CA ARG A 51 -6.53 13.22 -1.75
C ARG A 51 -5.86 14.28 -2.64
N TYR A 52 -5.17 13.84 -3.68
CA TYR A 52 -4.34 14.66 -4.56
C TYR A 52 -4.79 14.49 -6.01
N ARG A 53 -5.81 15.25 -6.39
CA ARG A 53 -6.48 15.13 -7.69
C ARG A 53 -5.61 15.55 -8.90
N TRP A 54 -4.45 16.14 -8.65
CA TRP A 54 -3.46 16.56 -9.64
C TRP A 54 -2.26 15.61 -9.76
N VAL A 55 -2.21 14.54 -8.97
CA VAL A 55 -1.17 13.52 -9.10
C VAL A 55 -1.41 12.71 -10.37
N CYS A 56 -0.46 12.78 -11.30
CA CYS A 56 -0.42 11.89 -12.46
C CYS A 56 0.34 10.62 -12.10
N VAL A 57 -0.25 9.48 -12.45
CA VAL A 57 0.42 8.19 -12.43
C VAL A 57 0.90 7.94 -13.86
N TRP A 58 2.22 7.78 -14.03
CA TRP A 58 2.84 7.49 -15.32
C TRP A 58 2.86 5.98 -15.59
#